data_AF-A0AAV5AWZ4-F1
#
_entry.id   AF-A0AAV5AWZ4-F1
#
_cell.length_a   1.000
_cell.length_b   1.000
_cell.length_c   1.000
_cell.angle_alpha   90.00
_cell.angle_beta   90.00
_cell.angle_gamma   90.00
#
_symmetry.space_group_name_H-M   'P 1'
#
loop_
_entity.id
_entity.type
_entity.pdbx_description
1 polymer ?
#
loop_
_entity_poly.entity_id
_entity_poly.type
_entity_poly.pdbx_seq_one_letter_code
_entity_poly.pdbx_strand_id
1 'polypeptide(L)'
;MKHWIEFTHNKSHRAKRLGKLVNALDFEILEAERNLAMYQAQKQRTEAEILQELAKHYPTPEALENAVQEAKNKAEQFNTEPVKYHIPKK
;
A
#
# COMPACT_ATOMS: atom_id res chain seq x y z
N MET A 1 12.54 -19.43 6.25
CA MET A 1 12.32 -20.56 5.32
C MET A 1 13.68 -21.17 4.97
N LYS A 2 13.74 -22.39 4.40
CA LYS A 2 15.00 -22.98 3.93
C LYS A 2 15.08 -22.94 2.42
N HIS A 3 16.06 -22.24 1.89
CA HIS A 3 16.34 -22.18 0.46
C HIS A 3 16.76 -23.57 -0.04
N TRP A 4 16.35 -23.92 -1.26
CA TRP A 4 16.57 -25.25 -1.84
C TRP A 4 18.05 -25.67 -1.88
N ILE A 5 18.97 -24.69 -1.91
CA ILE A 5 20.42 -24.93 -1.90
C ILE A 5 20.90 -25.61 -0.61
N GLU A 6 20.13 -25.55 0.48
CA GLU A 6 20.45 -26.30 1.70
C GLU A 6 20.40 -27.82 1.47
N PHE A 7 19.59 -28.28 0.52
CA PHE A 7 19.38 -29.70 0.24
C PHE A 7 20.33 -30.29 -0.81
N THR A 8 21.21 -29.47 -1.42
CA THR A 8 22.24 -29.96 -2.34
C THR A 8 23.50 -30.42 -1.59
N HIS A 9 24.07 -31.58 -1.95
CA HIS A 9 25.20 -32.16 -1.21
C HIS A 9 26.55 -31.49 -1.55
N ASN A 10 26.77 -31.13 -2.82
CA ASN A 10 27.99 -30.44 -3.27
C ASN A 10 27.75 -28.94 -3.46
N LYS A 11 28.13 -28.14 -2.46
CA LYS A 11 28.02 -26.67 -2.53
C LYS A 11 29.25 -25.97 -1.96
N SER A 12 29.74 -24.98 -2.70
CA SER A 12 30.83 -24.11 -2.27
C SER A 12 30.44 -23.26 -1.05
N HIS A 13 31.43 -22.76 -0.31
CA HIS A 13 31.18 -21.82 0.79
C HIS A 13 30.42 -20.57 0.34
N ARG A 14 30.67 -20.10 -0.90
CA ARG A 14 29.95 -18.96 -1.48
C ARG A 14 28.47 -19.29 -1.69
N ALA A 15 28.16 -20.46 -2.24
CA ALA A 15 26.79 -20.93 -2.41
C ALA A 15 26.04 -21.04 -1.07
N LYS A 16 26.69 -21.56 -0.01
CA LYS A 16 26.12 -21.59 1.35
C LYS A 16 25.78 -20.20 1.88
N ARG A 17 26.66 -19.20 1.67
CA ARG A 17 26.40 -17.81 2.09
C ARG A 17 25.24 -17.17 1.33
N LEU A 18 25.17 -17.39 0.01
CA LEU A 18 24.07 -16.88 -0.81
C LEU A 18 22.72 -17.51 -0.39
N GLY A 19 22.68 -18.80 -0.08
CA GLY A 19 21.47 -19.44 0.44
C GLY A 19 20.95 -18.82 1.74
N LYS A 20 21.87 -18.49 2.67
CA LYS A 20 21.52 -17.78 3.90
C LYS A 20 20.98 -16.36 3.64
N LEU A 21 21.56 -15.66 2.66
CA LEU A 21 21.10 -14.33 2.27
C LEU A 21 19.67 -14.39 1.72
N VAL A 22 19.38 -15.34 0.83
CA VAL A 22 18.03 -15.52 0.30
C VAL A 22 17.05 -15.85 1.42
N ASN A 23 17.39 -16.74 2.36
CA ASN A 23 16.53 -17.00 3.51
C ASN A 23 16.23 -15.74 4.34
N ALA A 24 17.20 -14.82 4.47
CA ALA A 24 16.99 -13.56 5.19
C ALA A 24 16.02 -12.65 4.42
N LEU A 25 16.22 -12.51 3.10
CA LEU A 25 15.32 -11.76 2.24
C LEU A 25 13.90 -12.32 2.25
N ASP A 26 13.76 -13.65 2.25
CA ASP A 26 12.47 -14.33 2.37
C ASP A 26 11.71 -13.92 3.64
N PHE A 27 12.40 -13.73 4.76
CA PHE A 27 11.77 -13.24 5.99
C PHE A 27 11.36 -11.77 5.88
N GLU A 28 12.20 -10.92 5.30
CA GLU A 28 11.85 -9.52 5.10
C GLU A 28 10.68 -9.33 4.13
N ILE A 29 10.62 -10.14 3.07
CA ILE A 29 9.47 -10.16 2.14
C ILE A 29 8.20 -10.54 2.90
N LEU A 30 8.22 -11.62 3.69
CA LEU A 30 7.06 -12.04 4.48
C LEU A 30 6.61 -10.96 5.48
N GLU A 31 7.55 -10.27 6.12
CA GLU A 31 7.25 -9.17 7.02
C GLU A 31 6.63 -7.98 6.27
N ALA A 32 7.21 -7.60 5.12
CA ALA A 32 6.70 -6.54 4.27
C ALA A 32 5.27 -6.85 3.76
N GLU A 33 4.99 -8.09 3.37
CA GLU A 33 3.66 -8.54 2.94
C GLU A 33 2.64 -8.44 4.08
N ARG A 34 3.01 -8.86 5.30
CA ARG A 34 2.16 -8.72 6.48
C ARG A 34 1.87 -7.26 6.80
N ASN A 35 2.90 -6.43 6.76
CA ASN A 35 2.77 -4.99 6.99
C ASN A 35 1.88 -4.35 5.93
N LEU A 36 2.06 -4.69 4.65
CA LEU A 36 1.22 -4.23 3.56
C LEU A 36 -0.26 -4.59 3.80
N ALA A 37 -0.53 -5.85 4.15
CA ALA A 37 -1.90 -6.29 4.43
C ALA A 37 -2.53 -5.53 5.62
N MET A 38 -1.75 -5.30 6.68
CA MET A 38 -2.19 -4.51 7.83
C MET A 38 -2.51 -3.06 7.42
N TYR A 39 -1.62 -2.39 6.69
CA TYR A 39 -1.83 -1.01 6.24
C TYR A 39 -2.99 -0.90 5.25
N GLN A 40 -3.19 -1.88 4.37
CA GLN A 40 -4.35 -1.93 3.49
C GLN A 40 -5.66 -2.04 4.28
N ALA A 41 -5.72 -2.91 5.29
CA ALA A 41 -6.89 -3.05 6.16
C ALA A 41 -7.15 -1.76 6.95
N GLN A 42 -6.10 -1.13 7.47
CA GLN A 42 -6.22 0.15 8.17
C GLN A 42 -6.73 1.25 7.25
N LYS A 43 -6.18 1.36 6.04
CA LYS A 43 -6.63 2.31 5.01
C LYS A 43 -8.13 2.13 4.72
N GLN A 44 -8.59 0.91 4.48
CA GLN A 44 -10.01 0.63 4.20
C GLN A 44 -10.92 1.03 5.36
N ARG A 45 -10.50 0.76 6.61
CA ARG A 45 -11.27 1.18 7.80
C ARG A 45 -11.36 2.69 7.90
N THR A 46 -10.25 3.39 7.72
CA THR A 46 -10.21 4.85 7.75
C THR A 46 -11.05 5.46 6.62
N GLU A 47 -11.00 4.91 5.40
CA GLU A 47 -11.87 5.35 4.31
C GLU A 47 -13.36 5.16 4.64
N ALA A 48 -13.73 4.03 5.28
CA ALA A 48 -15.10 3.80 5.73
C ALA A 48 -15.54 4.80 6.81
N GLU A 49 -14.67 5.12 7.77
CA GLU A 49 -14.93 6.14 8.80
C GLU A 49 -15.13 7.52 8.17
N ILE A 50 -14.28 7.90 7.20
CA ILE A 50 -14.43 9.17 6.45
C ILE A 50 -15.80 9.22 5.75
N LEU A 51 -16.22 8.13 5.09
CA LEU A 51 -17.52 8.08 4.42
C LEU A 51 -18.68 8.19 5.42
N GLN A 52 -18.57 7.57 6.60
CA GLN A 52 -19.58 7.69 7.65
C GLN A 52 -19.68 9.13 8.18
N GLU A 53 -18.56 9.81 8.38
CA GLU A 53 -18.56 11.22 8.76
C GLU A 53 -19.15 12.11 7.68
N LEU A 54 -18.77 11.89 6.41
CA LEU A 54 -19.34 12.65 5.29
C LEU A 54 -20.84 12.44 5.16
N ALA A 55 -21.35 11.22 5.36
CA ALA A 55 -22.78 10.93 5.25
C ALA A 55 -23.66 11.81 6.15
N LYS A 56 -23.13 12.31 7.28
CA LYS A 56 -23.85 13.25 8.17
C LYS A 56 -24.16 14.60 7.51
N HIS A 57 -23.45 14.95 6.45
CA HIS A 57 -23.55 16.23 5.77
C HIS A 57 -24.34 16.19 4.46
N TYR A 58 -24.77 15.00 4.01
CA TYR A 58 -25.52 14.85 2.76
C TYR A 58 -26.92 14.33 3.03
N PRO A 59 -27.95 14.90 2.37
CA PRO A 59 -29.35 14.56 2.63
C PRO A 59 -29.76 13.20 2.03
N THR A 60 -29.05 12.73 1.01
CA THR A 60 -29.33 11.44 0.35
C THR A 60 -28.03 10.68 0.05
N PRO A 61 -28.07 9.34 -0.01
CA PRO A 61 -26.93 8.53 -0.42
C PRO A 61 -26.37 8.90 -1.81
N GLU A 62 -27.26 9.23 -2.75
CA GLU A 62 -26.88 9.61 -4.12
C GLU A 62 -26.09 10.93 -4.15
N ALA A 63 -26.47 11.91 -3.32
CA ALA A 63 -25.74 13.17 -3.21
C ALA A 63 -24.34 12.96 -2.61
N LEU A 64 -24.22 12.09 -1.62
CA LEU A 64 -22.94 11.69 -1.04
C LEU A 64 -22.05 10.99 -2.09
N GLU A 65 -22.59 10.01 -2.82
CA GLU A 65 -21.84 9.25 -3.81
C GLU A 65 -21.29 10.15 -4.93
N ASN A 66 -22.13 11.06 -5.46
CA ASN A 66 -21.69 12.05 -6.45
C ASN A 66 -20.58 12.96 -5.92
N ALA A 67 -20.74 13.48 -4.69
CA ALA A 67 -19.73 14.35 -4.08
C ALA A 67 -18.40 13.62 -3.83
N VAL A 68 -18.45 12.37 -3.39
CA VAL A 68 -17.27 11.51 -3.21
C VAL A 68 -16.57 11.25 -4.54
N GLN A 69 -17.33 10.95 -5.61
CA GLN A 69 -16.77 10.68 -6.93
C GLN A 69 -16.10 11.94 -7.51
N GLU A 70 -16.74 13.11 -7.39
CA GLU A 70 -16.14 14.37 -7.79
C GLU A 70 -14.85 14.67 -7.02
N ALA A 71 -14.84 14.43 -5.71
CA ALA A 71 -13.65 14.63 -4.88
C ALA A 71 -12.51 13.69 -5.28
N LYS A 72 -12.80 12.41 -5.57
CA LYS A 72 -11.82 11.45 -6.08
C LYS A 72 -11.23 11.88 -7.42
N ASN A 73 -12.08 12.31 -8.35
CA ASN A 73 -11.65 12.80 -9.66
C ASN A 73 -10.74 14.03 -9.53
N LYS A 74 -11.08 14.99 -8.65
CA LYS A 74 -10.25 16.17 -8.38
C LYS A 74 -8.91 15.79 -7.74
N ALA A 75 -8.90 14.85 -6.81
CA ALA A 75 -7.67 14.36 -6.19
C ALA A 75 -6.77 13.66 -7.23
N GLU A 76 -7.34 12.87 -8.14
CA GLU A 76 -6.59 12.23 -9.23
C GLU A 76 -5.99 13.26 -10.19
N GLN A 77 -6.75 14.27 -10.59
CA GLN A 77 -6.25 15.39 -11.40
C GLN A 77 -5.08 16.09 -10.70
N PHE A 78 -5.26 16.47 -9.43
CA PHE A 78 -4.20 17.12 -8.65
C PHE A 78 -2.93 16.27 -8.53
N ASN A 79 -3.07 14.95 -8.30
CA ASN A 79 -1.93 14.04 -8.17
C ASN A 79 -1.21 13.74 -9.49
N THR A 80 -1.87 13.99 -10.62
CA THR A 80 -1.30 13.78 -11.97
C THR A 80 -0.76 15.08 -12.59
N GLU A 81 -1.12 16.24 -12.03
CA GLU A 81 -0.59 17.53 -12.46
C GLU A 81 0.85 17.80 -11.96
N PRO A 82 1.70 18.45 -12.76
CA PRO A 82 3.07 18.80 -12.35
C PRO A 82 3.09 19.71 -11.12
N VAL A 83 3.97 19.42 -10.17
CA VAL A 83 4.11 20.10 -8.85
C VAL A 83 4.19 21.64 -8.91
N LYS A 84 4.60 22.22 -10.05
CA LYS A 84 4.59 23.69 -10.26
C LYS A 84 3.21 24.33 -10.17
N TYR A 85 2.12 23.59 -10.35
CA TYR A 85 0.75 24.10 -10.27
C TYR A 85 0.17 24.05 -8.84
N HIS A 86 0.88 23.42 -7.89
CA HIS A 86 0.40 23.19 -6.51
C HIS A 86 0.78 24.31 -5.54
N ILE A 87 1.48 25.35 -6.00
CA ILE A 87 1.90 26.47 -5.15
C ILE A 87 0.72 27.45 -5.03
N PRO A 88 0.16 27.68 -3.82
CA PRO A 88 -0.89 28.66 -3.64
C PRO A 88 -0.36 30.05 -3.99
N LYS A 89 -1.00 30.73 -4.93
CA LYS A 89 -0.75 32.16 -5.16
C LYS A 89 -1.32 32.91 -3.95
N LYS A 90 -0.43 33.57 -3.19
CA LYS A 90 -0.77 34.50 -2.13
C LYS A 90 -1.58 35.67 -2.66
#